data_AF-A0A659XXQ0-F1
#
_entry.id   AF-A0A659XXQ0-F1
#
_cell.length_a   1.000
_cell.length_b   1.000
_cell.length_c   1.000
_cell.angle_alpha   90.00
_cell.angle_beta   90.00
_cell.angle_gamma   90.00
#
_symmetry.space_group_name_H-M   'P 1'
#
loop_
_entity.id
_entity.type
_entity.pdbx_description
1 polymer ?
#
loop_
_entity_poly.entity_id
_entity_poly.type
_entity_poly.pdbx_seq_one_letter_code
_entity_poly.pdbx_strand_id
1 'polypeptide(L)' 'GLNLIYESAGMHASLLGFCLESLIIDNDMLGHCLRCVRGIEVTDEALSIDTIADVCLKGPGHYLGNEQTLKLM' A
#
# COMPACT_ATOMS: atom_id res chain seq x y z
N GLY A 1 -0.98 2.57 -16.65
CA GLY A 1 -1.53 3.74 -17.35
C GLY A 1 -2.57 3.36 -18.38
N LEU A 2 -3.43 2.38 -18.08
CA LEU A 2 -4.60 2.06 -18.88
C LEU A 2 -5.78 2.86 -18.30
N ASN A 3 -6.69 3.34 -19.15
CA ASN A 3 -7.86 4.12 -18.71
C ASN A 3 -9.06 3.24 -18.34
N LEU A 4 -9.13 2.03 -18.89
CA LEU A 4 -10.19 1.06 -18.62
C LEU A 4 -9.61 -0.34 -18.75
N ILE A 5 -9.92 -1.21 -17.79
CA ILE A 5 -9.49 -2.59 -17.75
C ILE A 5 -10.75 -3.43 -17.56
N TYR A 6 -11.18 -4.10 -18.62
CA TYR A 6 -12.23 -5.10 -18.52
C TYR A 6 -11.67 -6.35 -17.84
N GLU A 7 -12.57 -7.17 -17.28
CA GLU A 7 -12.20 -8.50 -16.79
C GLU A 7 -11.11 -8.48 -15.71
N SER A 8 -11.02 -7.37 -14.97
CA SER A 8 -9.93 -7.08 -14.04
C SER A 8 -9.95 -7.93 -12.76
N ALA A 9 -11.04 -8.66 -12.51
CA ALA A 9 -11.19 -9.52 -11.33
C ALA A 9 -12.09 -10.72 -11.62
N GLY A 10 -11.72 -11.88 -11.11
CA GLY A 10 -12.51 -13.11 -11.10
C GLY A 10 -12.49 -13.92 -12.40
N MET A 11 -11.77 -13.48 -13.44
CA MET A 11 -11.81 -14.11 -14.77
C MET A 11 -10.76 -15.20 -14.93
N HIS A 12 -11.19 -16.41 -15.29
CA HIS A 12 -10.35 -17.60 -15.41
C HIS A 12 -10.39 -18.19 -16.82
N ALA A 13 -9.43 -19.09 -17.11
CA ALA A 13 -9.41 -19.92 -18.30
C ALA A 13 -9.58 -19.12 -19.62
N SER A 14 -8.83 -18.01 -19.76
CA SER A 14 -8.97 -17.08 -20.90
C SER A 14 -10.40 -16.54 -21.08
N LEU A 15 -10.98 -16.06 -19.98
CA LEU A 15 -12.32 -15.44 -19.92
C LEU A 15 -13.50 -16.41 -20.09
N LEU A 16 -13.26 -17.72 -20.07
CA LEU A 16 -14.32 -18.74 -20.19
C LEU A 16 -15.03 -19.05 -18.86
N GLY A 17 -14.52 -18.55 -17.74
CA GLY A 17 -15.10 -18.78 -16.42
C GLY A 17 -14.97 -17.57 -15.51
N PHE A 18 -15.93 -17.45 -14.59
CA PHE A 18 -15.93 -16.46 -13.52
C PHE A 18 -15.98 -17.16 -12.17
N CYS A 19 -15.02 -16.84 -11.30
CA CYS A 19 -14.87 -17.44 -9.97
C CYS A 19 -15.06 -16.38 -8.88
N LEU A 20 -15.96 -16.64 -7.94
CA LEU A 20 -16.32 -15.70 -6.89
C LEU A 20 -15.22 -15.55 -5.84
N GLU A 21 -14.46 -16.60 -5.58
CA GLU A 21 -13.31 -16.58 -4.68
C GLU A 21 -12.18 -15.73 -5.26
N SER A 22 -11.85 -15.94 -6.54
CA SER A 22 -10.84 -15.14 -7.24
C SER A 22 -11.25 -13.69 -7.39
N LEU A 23 -12.55 -13.39 -7.53
CA LEU A 23 -13.05 -12.02 -7.53
C LEU A 23 -12.58 -11.24 -6.29
N ILE A 24 -12.62 -11.86 -5.11
CA ILE A 24 -12.20 -11.23 -3.86
C ILE A 24 -10.68 -11.06 -3.81
N ILE A 25 -9.93 -12.08 -4.25
CA ILE A 25 -8.46 -12.06 -4.30
C ILE A 25 -7.97 -10.96 -5.25
N ASP A 26 -8.51 -10.93 -6.47
CA ASP A 26 -8.14 -9.94 -7.47
C ASP A 26 -8.53 -8.53 -7.03
N ASN A 27 -9.67 -8.36 -6.34
CA ASN A 27 -10.06 -7.06 -5.78
C ASN A 27 -9.06 -6.53 -4.73
N ASP A 28 -8.53 -7.39 -3.87
CA ASP A 28 -7.47 -7.00 -2.92
C ASP A 28 -6.16 -6.62 -3.64
N MET A 29 -5.79 -7.37 -4.67
CA MET A 29 -4.64 -7.07 -5.52
C MET A 29 -4.83 -5.74 -6.27
N LEU A 30 -6.03 -5.46 -6.79
CA LEU A 30 -6.34 -4.17 -7.43
C LEU A 30 -6.21 -3.01 -6.43
N GLY A 31 -6.63 -3.19 -5.18
CA GLY A 31 -6.39 -2.23 -4.11
C GLY A 31 -4.90 -1.91 -3.93
N HIS A 32 -4.05 -2.94 -3.96
CA HIS A 32 -2.60 -2.77 -3.93
C HIS A 32 -2.06 -2.05 -5.17
N CYS A 33 -2.54 -2.39 -6.37
CA CYS A 33 -2.17 -1.68 -7.60
C CYS A 33 -2.51 -0.19 -7.51
N LEU A 34 -3.70 0.16 -7.00
CA LEU A 34 -4.10 1.55 -6.80
C LEU A 34 -3.21 2.26 -5.76
N ARG A 35 -2.86 1.57 -4.66
CA ARG A 35 -1.91 2.10 -3.67
C ARG A 35 -0.53 2.37 -4.28
N CYS A 36 -0.05 1.50 -5.16
CA CYS A 36 1.21 1.69 -5.88
C CYS A 36 1.15 2.91 -6.81
N VAL A 37 0.04 3.09 -7.55
CA VAL A 37 -0.12 4.20 -8.50
C VAL A 37 -0.21 5.57 -7.81
N ARG A 38 -0.66 5.65 -6.55
CA ARG A 38 -0.59 6.90 -5.75
C ARG A 38 0.86 7.44 -5.65
N GLY A 39 1.86 6.57 -5.72
CA GLY A 39 3.27 6.95 -5.60
C GLY A 39 3.72 7.21 -4.16
N ILE A 40 4.82 7.96 -4.04
CA ILE A 40 5.45 8.35 -2.77
C ILE A 40 5.14 9.83 -2.54
N GLU A 41 4.60 10.12 -1.36
CA GLU A 41 4.38 11.49 -0.91
C GLU A 41 5.69 12.08 -0.40
N VAL A 42 6.08 13.23 -0.95
CA VAL A 42 7.35 13.89 -0.64
C VAL A 42 7.04 15.25 -0.02
N THR A 43 6.88 15.24 1.29
CA THR A 43 6.76 16.44 2.14
C THR A 43 7.78 16.35 3.27
N ASP A 44 8.05 17.46 3.95
CA ASP A 44 8.97 17.49 5.08
C ASP A 44 8.54 16.50 6.19
N GLU A 45 7.23 16.38 6.44
CA GLU A 45 6.68 15.42 7.41
C GLU A 45 6.84 13.96 6.94
N ALA A 46 6.63 13.69 5.64
CA ALA A 46 6.76 12.34 5.10
C ALA A 46 8.22 11.85 5.09
N LEU A 47 9.19 12.76 4.98
CA LEU A 47 10.62 12.44 5.07
C LEU A 47 11.05 11.97 6.47
N SER A 48 10.31 12.35 7.52
CA SER A 48 10.48 11.83 8.89
C SER A 48 11.88 12.01 9.49
N ILE A 49 12.62 13.05 9.07
CA ILE A 49 14.04 13.25 9.44
C ILE A 49 14.21 13.39 10.97
N ASP A 50 13.34 14.17 11.63
CA ASP A 50 13.39 14.37 13.08
C ASP A 50 13.13 13.06 13.84
N THR A 51 12.15 12.27 13.38
CA THR A 51 11.83 10.96 13.95
C THR A 51 13.00 9.98 13.80
N ILE A 52 13.67 9.97 12.64
CA ILE A 52 14.86 9.15 12.41
C ILE A 52 15.96 9.55 13.40
N ALA A 53 16.24 10.85 13.55
CA ALA A 53 17.25 11.33 14.47
C ALA A 53 16.93 10.97 15.93
N ASP A 54 15.68 11.13 16.37
CA ASP A 54 15.25 10.79 17.71
C ASP A 54 15.42 9.29 18.00
N VAL A 55 14.92 8.42 17.11
CA VAL A 55 14.99 6.96 17.29
C VAL A 55 16.42 6.43 17.25
N CYS A 56 17.27 6.94 16.35
CA CYS A 56 18.62 6.42 16.16
C CYS A 56 19.65 6.99 17.15
N LEU A 57 19.49 8.22 17.64
CA LEU A 57 20.47 8.86 18.52
C LEU A 57 20.11 8.77 20.01
N LYS A 58 18.81 8.63 20.32
CA LYS A 58 18.31 8.70 21.70
C LYS A 58 17.35 7.56 22.06
N GLY A 59 16.64 7.05 21.06
CA GLY A 59 15.54 6.12 21.23
C GLY A 59 15.93 4.64 21.28
N PRO A 60 14.93 3.75 21.26
CA PRO A 60 15.11 2.31 21.43
C PRO A 60 15.67 1.60 20.19
N GLY A 61 16.04 2.34 19.13
CA GLY A 61 16.52 1.77 17.86
C GLY A 61 15.44 1.16 16.96
N HIS A 62 14.16 1.38 17.24
CA HIS A 62 13.04 0.96 16.39
C HIS A 62 11.87 1.97 16.41
N TYR A 63 11.02 1.94 15.37
CA TYR A 63 9.94 2.92 15.17
C TYR A 63 8.56 2.48 15.69
N LEU A 64 8.39 1.21 16.09
CA LEU A 64 7.07 0.61 16.40
C LEU A 64 6.25 1.37 17.46
N GLY A 65 6.91 1.94 18.48
CA GLY A 65 6.26 2.69 19.56
C GLY A 65 6.37 4.20 19.43
N ASN A 66 6.93 4.72 18.34
CA ASN A 66 7.06 6.15 18.13
C ASN A 66 5.69 6.77 17.82
N GLU A 67 5.42 7.96 18.34
CA GLU A 67 4.15 8.68 18.17
C GLU A 67 3.78 8.87 16.69
N GLN A 68 4.76 9.15 15.82
CA GLN A 68 4.52 9.31 14.39
C GLN A 68 3.99 8.01 13.77
N THR A 69 4.58 6.86 14.11
CA THR A 69 4.13 5.55 13.61
C THR A 69 2.70 5.28 14.04
N LEU A 70 2.36 5.52 15.31
CA LEU A 70 1.02 5.31 15.85
C LEU A 70 -0.04 6.24 15.23
N LYS A 71 0.36 7.41 14.74
CA LYS A 71 -0.54 8.37 14.07
C LYS A 71 -0.81 8.03 12.59
N LEU A 72 0.12 7.34 11.93
CA LEU A 72 0.06 7.04 10.50
C LEU A 72 -0.52 5.65 10.17
N MET A 73 -0.62 4.77 11.17
CA MET A 73 -1.29 3.47 11.09
C MET A 73 -2.76 3.59 11.43
#